data_AF-A0A0Q8UNB3-F1
#
_entry.id   AF-A0A0Q8UNB3-F1
#
_cell.length_a   1.000
_cell.length_b   1.000
_cell.length_c   1.000
_cell.angle_alpha   90.00
_cell.angle_beta   90.00
_cell.angle_gamma   90.00
#
_symmetry.space_group_name_H-M   'P 1'
#
loop_
_entity.id
_entity.type
_entity.pdbx_description
1 polymer ?
#
loop_
_entity_poly.entity_id
_entity_poly.type
_entity_poly.pdbx_seq_one_letter_code
_entity_poly.pdbx_strand_id
1 'polypeptide(L)'
;MTDQLRSLLEQAVPDDAPTLDPVTVAAAARQNQRRLRAVAAAGVVAVIVAGGATAALTTRGGDELTADDPAPSPYDAPACPATLPELSDARTSVDSLEGLASVRMCPDLAPGPMGGVALPDSQRKALLAGMDALVDDVSDFSDRVEETDAFDPARCATIDVLNTRQSLQLTYADGHTELVPTAACSPITVAGHEIDGQFLGEAYLAALDHQRSSADYVFHGTVPLTCDLQTTPTPARPGRDVLVAAVSCGPKGSAVALDNGAVATLAEAWGDPQPEPPYDENCNLRTDLPYLVAATDRGDVVVIRQQQCDVLMPLLAWGAVGGEEGIALPTTLEALGLG
;
A
#
# COMPACT_ATOMS: atom_id res chain seq x y z
N MET A 1 -10.90 -14.01 -42.64
CA MET A 1 -11.87 -13.58 -41.62
C MET A 1 -11.08 -13.29 -40.34
N THR A 2 -10.19 -12.29 -40.40
CA THR A 2 -9.00 -12.25 -39.50
C THR A 2 -8.48 -10.85 -39.14
N ASP A 3 -9.06 -9.77 -39.66
CA ASP A 3 -8.65 -8.40 -39.27
C ASP A 3 -9.65 -7.76 -38.27
N GLN A 4 -10.91 -8.18 -38.32
CA GLN A 4 -11.97 -7.69 -37.42
C GLN A 4 -11.81 -8.18 -35.97
N LEU A 5 -11.23 -9.37 -35.77
CA LEU A 5 -10.95 -9.90 -34.43
C LEU A 5 -9.68 -9.29 -33.80
N ARG A 6 -8.72 -8.85 -34.62
CA ARG A 6 -7.53 -8.10 -34.17
C ARG A 6 -7.90 -6.67 -33.75
N SER A 7 -8.75 -6.01 -34.54
CA SER A 7 -9.28 -4.68 -34.22
C SER A 7 -10.18 -4.67 -32.98
N LEU A 8 -10.80 -5.79 -32.61
CA LEU A 8 -11.60 -5.90 -31.37
C LEU A 8 -10.76 -6.22 -30.13
N LEU A 9 -9.55 -6.74 -30.31
CA LEU A 9 -8.57 -6.95 -29.22
C LEU A 9 -7.69 -5.71 -28.97
N GLU A 10 -7.53 -4.83 -29.97
CA GLU A 10 -6.90 -3.51 -29.81
C GLU A 10 -7.84 -2.46 -29.19
N GLN A 11 -9.14 -2.76 -29.03
CA GLN A 11 -10.14 -1.87 -28.39
C GLN A 11 -10.45 -2.25 -26.93
N ALA A 12 -9.46 -2.77 -26.20
CA ALA A 12 -9.57 -2.94 -24.76
C ALA A 12 -9.25 -1.62 -24.04
N VAL A 13 -10.34 -0.93 -23.66
CA VAL A 13 -10.48 0.25 -22.78
C VAL A 13 -10.62 1.61 -23.50
N PRO A 14 -11.77 2.30 -23.40
CA PRO A 14 -11.88 3.73 -23.71
C PRO A 14 -11.05 4.55 -22.73
N ASP A 15 -10.37 5.58 -23.24
CA ASP A 15 -9.47 6.54 -22.59
C ASP A 15 -10.06 7.34 -21.40
N ASP A 16 -11.25 6.99 -20.92
CA ASP A 16 -12.09 7.85 -20.07
C ASP A 16 -12.14 7.40 -18.59
N ALA A 17 -11.20 6.56 -18.13
CA ALA A 17 -10.90 6.58 -16.70
C ALA A 17 -10.34 7.97 -16.38
N PRO A 18 -10.73 8.64 -15.27
CA PRO A 18 -10.10 9.89 -14.88
C PRO A 18 -8.62 9.62 -14.64
N THR A 19 -7.82 9.83 -15.67
CA THR A 19 -6.37 9.83 -15.63
C THR A 19 -6.05 11.20 -15.06
N LEU A 20 -5.72 11.25 -13.77
CA LEU A 20 -5.05 12.41 -13.23
C LEU A 20 -3.80 12.62 -14.07
N ASP A 21 -3.76 13.74 -14.78
CA ASP A 21 -2.63 14.09 -15.62
C ASP A 21 -1.36 14.08 -14.75
N PRO A 22 -0.36 13.23 -15.04
CA PRO A 22 0.86 13.13 -14.24
C PRO A 22 1.55 14.48 -14.06
N VAL A 23 1.42 15.39 -15.04
CA VAL A 23 1.97 16.75 -14.97
C VAL A 23 1.20 17.59 -13.94
N THR A 24 -0.10 17.42 -13.86
CA THR A 24 -0.97 18.08 -12.87
C THR A 24 -0.70 17.56 -11.46
N VAL A 25 -0.53 16.25 -11.28
CA VAL A 25 -0.12 15.64 -10.00
C VAL A 25 1.27 16.13 -9.58
N ALA A 26 2.24 16.13 -10.50
CA ALA A 26 3.57 16.65 -10.25
C ALA A 26 3.58 18.15 -9.91
N ALA A 27 2.73 18.95 -10.55
CA ALA A 27 2.58 20.36 -10.25
C ALA A 27 1.97 20.58 -8.85
N ALA A 28 0.97 19.78 -8.48
CA ALA A 28 0.36 19.79 -7.16
C ALA A 28 1.35 19.40 -6.05
N ALA A 29 2.09 18.29 -6.23
CA ALA A 29 3.14 17.85 -5.31
C ALA A 29 4.22 18.91 -5.12
N ARG A 30 4.70 19.53 -6.22
CA ARG A 30 5.65 20.65 -6.17
C ARG A 30 5.09 21.86 -5.42
N GLN A 31 3.81 22.18 -5.59
CA GLN A 31 3.17 23.29 -4.91
C GLN A 31 3.04 23.02 -3.40
N ASN A 32 2.72 21.78 -3.01
CA ASN A 32 2.65 21.36 -1.61
C ASN A 32 4.04 21.41 -0.94
N GLN A 33 5.06 20.83 -1.57
CA GLN A 33 6.44 20.87 -1.09
C GLN A 33 6.97 22.30 -0.92
N ARG A 34 6.64 23.21 -1.85
CA ARG A 34 7.00 24.63 -1.74
C ARG A 34 6.30 25.32 -0.57
N ARG A 35 5.02 25.00 -0.31
CA ARG A 35 4.27 25.55 0.83
C ARG A 35 4.85 25.07 2.16
N LEU A 36 5.17 23.78 2.30
CA LEU A 36 5.77 23.23 3.51
C LEU A 36 7.16 23.82 3.79
N ARG A 37 8.00 23.97 2.76
CA ARG A 37 9.32 24.64 2.90
C ARG A 37 9.19 26.12 3.24
N ALA A 38 8.16 26.81 2.74
CA ALA A 38 7.90 28.21 3.10
C ALA A 38 7.41 28.37 4.55
N VAL A 39 6.62 27.42 5.06
CA VAL A 39 6.18 27.39 6.47
C VAL A 39 7.35 27.06 7.41
N ALA A 40 8.21 26.11 7.04
CA ALA A 40 9.43 25.79 7.78
C ALA A 40 10.43 26.97 7.80
N ALA A 41 10.54 27.73 6.71
CA ALA A 41 11.39 28.94 6.65
C ALA A 41 10.79 30.16 7.38
N ALA A 42 9.47 30.22 7.56
CA ALA A 42 8.78 31.26 8.33
C ALA A 42 8.72 30.97 9.84
N GLY A 43 9.15 29.78 10.27
CA GLY A 43 9.16 29.31 11.65
C GLY A 43 10.27 29.91 12.53
N VAL A 44 10.64 31.18 12.35
CA VAL A 44 11.41 31.96 13.33
C VAL A 44 10.91 33.40 13.32
N VAL A 45 10.00 33.70 14.26
CA VAL A 45 9.62 35.00 14.88
C VAL A 45 8.10 35.14 14.97
N ALA A 46 7.53 34.81 16.13
CA ALA A 46 6.62 35.70 16.87
C ALA A 46 6.24 35.07 18.22
N VAL A 47 6.93 35.52 19.28
CA VAL A 47 6.56 35.33 20.68
C VAL A 47 5.64 36.49 21.09
N ILE A 48 4.45 36.14 21.61
CA ILE A 48 3.57 36.86 22.56
C ILE A 48 3.05 38.25 22.14
N VAL A 49 1.72 38.41 22.00
CA VAL A 49 0.86 39.29 22.83
C VAL A 49 -0.60 38.84 22.74
N ALA A 50 -1.27 38.81 23.89
CA ALA A 50 -2.68 38.50 24.09
C ALA A 50 -3.63 39.56 23.49
N GLY A 51 -4.77 39.09 22.94
CA GLY A 51 -6.00 39.87 22.83
C GLY A 51 -6.19 40.67 21.54
N GLY A 52 -7.16 40.24 20.72
CA GLY A 52 -7.98 41.11 19.87
C GLY A 52 -7.34 41.68 18.59
N ALA A 53 -8.17 41.72 17.55
CA ALA A 53 -8.03 42.46 16.29
C ALA A 53 -7.33 41.77 15.11
N THR A 54 -8.16 41.58 14.08
CA THR A 54 -7.88 41.42 12.66
C THR A 54 -6.70 42.25 12.16
N ALA A 55 -5.79 41.62 11.40
CA ALA A 55 -4.93 42.32 10.46
C ALA A 55 -4.92 41.57 9.13
N ALA A 56 -5.80 42.00 8.24
CA ALA A 56 -5.67 41.79 6.81
C ALA A 56 -4.36 42.43 6.33
N LEU A 57 -3.45 41.62 5.79
CA LEU A 57 -2.33 42.10 4.98
C LEU A 57 -2.71 41.89 3.51
N THR A 58 -3.27 42.94 2.95
CA THR A 58 -3.52 43.10 1.51
C THR A 58 -2.18 43.29 0.78
N THR A 59 -1.71 42.26 0.09
CA THR A 59 -0.85 42.45 -1.09
C THR A 59 -1.73 42.35 -2.33
N ARG A 60 -1.93 43.52 -2.95
CA ARG A 60 -2.73 43.75 -4.15
C ARG A 60 -1.99 43.19 -5.38
N GLY A 61 -2.66 42.31 -6.13
CA GLY A 61 -2.35 42.06 -7.54
C GLY A 61 -2.42 40.58 -7.94
N GLY A 62 -3.49 40.20 -8.66
CA GLY A 62 -3.55 38.97 -9.46
C GLY A 62 -4.58 37.95 -8.97
N ASP A 63 -5.71 37.93 -9.69
CA ASP A 63 -6.76 36.92 -9.74
C ASP A 63 -7.40 36.40 -8.44
N GLU A 64 -8.71 36.66 -8.37
CA GLU A 64 -9.71 35.90 -7.62
C GLU A 64 -9.52 34.40 -7.93
N LEU A 65 -8.71 33.72 -7.11
CA LEU A 65 -8.74 32.27 -7.01
C LEU A 65 -10.09 31.93 -6.38
N THR A 66 -11.05 31.53 -7.21
CA THR A 66 -12.21 30.77 -6.80
C THR A 66 -11.71 29.55 -6.03
N ALA A 67 -11.85 29.59 -4.72
CA ALA A 67 -11.72 28.43 -3.85
C ALA A 67 -12.94 27.52 -4.09
N ASP A 68 -12.68 26.29 -4.54
CA ASP A 68 -13.36 25.06 -4.09
C ASP A 68 -12.98 23.83 -4.95
N ASP A 69 -11.82 23.81 -5.61
CA ASP A 69 -11.22 22.51 -5.92
C ASP A 69 -10.63 21.96 -4.61
N PRO A 70 -11.05 20.75 -4.16
CA PRO A 70 -10.43 20.13 -3.02
C PRO A 70 -8.92 20.06 -3.28
N ALA A 71 -8.12 20.41 -2.27
CA ALA A 71 -6.69 20.22 -2.38
C ALA A 71 -6.43 18.76 -2.77
N PRO A 72 -5.58 18.49 -3.78
CA PRO A 72 -5.29 17.13 -4.20
C PRO A 72 -4.85 16.29 -3.01
N SER A 73 -5.34 15.06 -2.94
CA SER A 73 -5.05 14.14 -1.85
C SER A 73 -3.54 13.91 -1.76
N PRO A 74 -2.96 13.80 -0.56
CA PRO A 74 -1.55 13.41 -0.41
C PRO A 74 -1.28 11.96 -0.87
N TYR A 75 -2.30 11.26 -1.40
CA TYR A 75 -2.21 9.93 -2.00
C TYR A 75 -2.58 9.93 -3.49
N ASP A 76 -2.84 11.10 -4.09
CA ASP A 76 -3.16 11.20 -5.52
C ASP A 76 -1.92 10.92 -6.37
N ALA A 77 -1.92 9.77 -7.04
CA ALA A 77 -0.92 9.37 -8.01
C ALA A 77 -1.61 8.73 -9.22
N PRO A 78 -0.93 8.64 -10.38
CA PRO A 78 -1.48 7.90 -11.51
C PRO A 78 -1.83 6.46 -11.12
N ALA A 79 -2.97 5.98 -11.61
CA ALA A 79 -3.42 4.63 -11.35
C ALA A 79 -2.41 3.60 -11.90
N CYS A 80 -2.37 2.43 -11.26
CA CYS A 80 -1.58 1.32 -11.75
C CYS A 80 -2.00 0.89 -13.18
N PRO A 81 -1.07 0.42 -14.01
CA PRO A 81 -1.40 -0.13 -15.32
C PRO A 81 -2.33 -1.34 -15.15
N ALA A 82 -3.21 -1.55 -16.13
CA ALA A 82 -4.15 -2.68 -16.11
C ALA A 82 -3.43 -4.05 -16.18
N THR A 83 -2.23 -4.08 -16.74
CA THR A 83 -1.41 -5.28 -16.91
C THR A 83 0.03 -4.94 -16.53
N LEU A 84 0.62 -5.76 -15.66
CA LEU A 84 2.05 -5.68 -15.34
C LEU A 84 2.88 -6.45 -16.36
N PRO A 85 4.11 -6.01 -16.65
CA PRO A 85 5.02 -6.76 -17.51
C PRO A 85 5.31 -8.14 -16.91
N GLU A 86 5.64 -9.11 -17.78
CA GLU A 86 6.25 -10.35 -17.31
C GLU A 86 7.59 -10.06 -16.65
N LEU A 87 7.96 -10.84 -15.63
CA LEU A 87 9.21 -10.60 -14.89
C LEU A 87 10.46 -10.63 -15.80
N SER A 88 10.43 -11.42 -16.89
CA SER A 88 11.53 -11.46 -17.86
C SER A 88 11.70 -10.17 -18.67
N ASP A 89 10.63 -9.38 -18.77
CA ASP A 89 10.55 -8.16 -19.57
C ASP A 89 10.50 -6.91 -18.67
N ALA A 90 10.40 -7.11 -17.36
CA ALA A 90 10.35 -6.05 -16.37
C ALA A 90 11.68 -5.28 -16.33
N ARG A 91 11.58 -3.97 -16.15
CA ARG A 91 12.78 -3.14 -15.98
C ARG A 91 13.38 -3.46 -14.61
N THR A 92 14.61 -3.92 -14.60
CA THR A 92 15.36 -4.23 -13.37
C THR A 92 16.35 -3.14 -13.00
N SER A 93 16.29 -1.97 -13.63
CA SER A 93 17.19 -0.85 -13.31
C SER A 93 16.51 0.51 -13.41
N VAL A 94 16.69 1.34 -12.37
CA VAL A 94 16.31 2.74 -12.28
C VAL A 94 17.58 3.56 -12.10
N ASP A 95 17.83 4.50 -13.01
CA ASP A 95 19.11 5.23 -13.03
C ASP A 95 19.23 6.24 -11.88
N SER A 96 18.12 6.84 -11.46
CA SER A 96 18.06 7.83 -10.38
C SER A 96 16.65 7.92 -9.78
N LEU A 97 16.57 8.24 -8.48
CA LEU A 97 15.33 8.63 -7.80
C LEU A 97 15.14 10.16 -7.77
N GLU A 98 16.06 10.93 -8.36
CA GLU A 98 15.96 12.38 -8.43
C GLU A 98 14.72 12.80 -9.24
N GLY A 99 13.93 13.72 -8.68
CA GLY A 99 12.72 14.23 -9.33
C GLY A 99 11.50 13.31 -9.24
N LEU A 100 11.57 12.26 -8.41
CA LEU A 100 10.43 11.42 -8.09
C LEU A 100 9.31 12.26 -7.46
N ALA A 101 8.09 12.08 -7.96
CA ALA A 101 6.90 12.82 -7.55
C ALA A 101 5.89 11.95 -6.80
N SER A 102 5.81 10.66 -7.13
CA SER A 102 5.01 9.70 -6.39
C SER A 102 5.48 8.26 -6.61
N VAL A 103 5.16 7.38 -5.67
CA VAL A 103 5.36 5.93 -5.77
C VAL A 103 4.05 5.21 -5.45
N ARG A 104 3.68 4.17 -6.21
CA ARG A 104 2.50 3.36 -5.95
C ARG A 104 2.83 1.88 -6.09
N MET A 105 2.36 1.05 -5.15
CA MET A 105 2.43 -0.40 -5.28
C MET A 105 1.36 -0.91 -6.24
N CYS A 106 1.78 -1.62 -7.28
CA CYS A 106 0.91 -2.21 -8.27
C CYS A 106 0.85 -3.74 -8.11
N PRO A 107 -0.31 -4.29 -7.69
CA PRO A 107 -0.44 -5.71 -7.41
C PRO A 107 -0.53 -6.55 -8.68
N ASP A 108 -0.02 -7.79 -8.61
CA ASP A 108 -0.25 -8.78 -9.66
C ASP A 108 -1.65 -9.37 -9.54
N LEU A 109 -2.59 -8.81 -10.31
CA LEU A 109 -3.99 -9.24 -10.35
C LEU A 109 -4.26 -10.29 -11.45
N ALA A 110 -3.23 -10.82 -12.11
CA ALA A 110 -3.45 -11.95 -13.00
C ALA A 110 -3.79 -13.21 -12.19
N PRO A 111 -4.63 -14.10 -12.75
CA PRO A 111 -4.85 -15.40 -12.14
C PRO A 111 -3.50 -16.12 -12.02
N GLY A 112 -3.05 -16.30 -10.78
CA GLY A 112 -1.75 -16.94 -10.50
C GLY A 112 -1.66 -18.37 -11.03
N PRO A 113 -0.47 -18.98 -11.04
CA PRO A 113 -0.23 -20.32 -11.57
C PRO A 113 -1.04 -21.42 -10.85
N MET A 114 -1.58 -21.12 -9.67
CA MET A 114 -2.46 -21.98 -8.87
C MET A 114 -3.93 -21.94 -9.31
N GLY A 115 -4.29 -21.21 -10.37
CA GLY A 115 -5.62 -21.25 -10.98
C GLY A 115 -6.67 -20.38 -10.28
N GLY A 116 -6.28 -19.19 -9.81
CA GLY A 116 -7.21 -18.22 -9.24
C GLY A 116 -8.30 -17.80 -10.24
N VAL A 117 -9.49 -17.48 -9.73
CA VAL A 117 -10.55 -16.90 -10.57
C VAL A 117 -10.18 -15.44 -10.87
N ALA A 118 -10.18 -15.06 -12.15
CA ALA A 118 -9.92 -13.67 -12.52
C ALA A 118 -10.99 -12.76 -11.88
N LEU A 119 -10.53 -11.70 -11.21
CA LEU A 119 -11.44 -10.71 -10.63
C LEU A 119 -12.28 -10.04 -11.74
N PRO A 120 -13.58 -9.81 -11.51
CA PRO A 120 -14.40 -8.97 -12.37
C PRO A 120 -13.71 -7.62 -12.65
N ASP A 121 -13.79 -7.13 -13.88
CA ASP A 121 -13.11 -5.90 -14.31
C ASP A 121 -13.41 -4.67 -13.42
N SER A 122 -14.64 -4.55 -12.92
CA SER A 122 -15.02 -3.47 -12.01
C SER A 122 -14.30 -3.55 -10.66
N GLN A 123 -14.13 -4.77 -10.13
CA GLN A 123 -13.38 -5.01 -8.89
C GLN A 123 -11.88 -4.79 -9.11
N ARG A 124 -11.34 -5.26 -10.24
CA ARG A 124 -9.95 -4.99 -10.64
C ARG A 124 -9.66 -3.49 -10.71
N LYS A 125 -10.52 -2.72 -11.38
CA LYS A 125 -10.38 -1.25 -11.47
C LYS A 125 -10.47 -0.58 -10.10
N ALA A 126 -11.41 -0.99 -9.26
CA ALA A 126 -11.56 -0.44 -7.92
C ALA A 126 -10.32 -0.71 -7.05
N LEU A 127 -9.74 -1.91 -7.12
CA LEU A 127 -8.50 -2.26 -6.42
C LEU A 127 -7.32 -1.41 -6.90
N LEU A 128 -7.08 -1.33 -8.23
CA LEU A 128 -5.97 -0.55 -8.79
C LEU A 128 -6.08 0.95 -8.48
N ALA A 129 -7.31 1.48 -8.41
CA ALA A 129 -7.55 2.86 -8.03
C ALA A 129 -7.36 3.11 -6.53
N GLY A 130 -7.77 2.15 -5.69
CA GLY A 130 -7.75 2.24 -4.24
C GLY A 130 -6.40 1.96 -3.58
N MET A 131 -5.35 1.64 -4.34
CA MET A 131 -4.00 1.55 -3.79
C MET A 131 -3.51 2.95 -3.42
N ASP A 132 -3.18 3.13 -2.14
CA ASP A 132 -2.53 4.33 -1.68
C ASP A 132 -1.21 4.54 -2.44
N ALA A 133 -0.84 5.82 -2.60
CA ALA A 133 0.43 6.21 -3.14
C ALA A 133 1.20 7.07 -2.14
N LEU A 134 2.52 6.92 -2.16
CA LEU A 134 3.44 7.82 -1.51
C LEU A 134 3.64 9.05 -2.40
N VAL A 135 3.41 10.25 -1.88
CA VAL A 135 3.51 11.52 -2.65
C VAL A 135 4.29 12.59 -1.87
N ASP A 136 4.06 12.69 -0.57
CA ASP A 136 4.68 13.72 0.25
C ASP A 136 6.05 13.27 0.77
N ASP A 137 6.21 12.00 1.14
CA ASP A 137 7.42 11.49 1.80
C ASP A 137 8.35 10.68 0.90
N VAL A 138 8.47 11.13 -0.34
CA VAL A 138 9.28 10.50 -1.38
C VAL A 138 10.79 10.61 -1.08
N SER A 139 11.19 11.60 -0.28
CA SER A 139 12.57 11.71 0.22
C SER A 139 12.93 10.61 1.20
N ASP A 140 12.07 10.31 2.19
CA ASP A 140 12.31 9.21 3.15
C ASP A 140 12.38 7.86 2.42
N PHE A 141 11.55 7.66 1.38
CA PHE A 141 11.69 6.49 0.51
C PHE A 141 13.05 6.41 -0.17
N SER A 142 13.58 7.52 -0.68
CA SER A 142 14.89 7.55 -1.33
C SER A 142 16.01 7.23 -0.33
N ASP A 143 15.97 7.84 0.85
CA ASP A 143 16.93 7.61 1.93
C ASP A 143 16.91 6.13 2.38
N ARG A 144 15.71 5.53 2.52
CA ARG A 144 15.56 4.10 2.87
C ARG A 144 16.11 3.16 1.81
N VAL A 145 15.95 3.48 0.54
CA VAL A 145 16.50 2.67 -0.56
C VAL A 145 18.04 2.73 -0.52
N GLU A 146 18.63 3.89 -0.21
CA GLU A 146 20.09 4.02 -0.05
C GLU A 146 20.63 3.24 1.16
N GLU A 147 19.83 3.13 2.23
CA GLU A 147 20.20 2.39 3.45
C GLU A 147 19.93 0.88 3.37
N THR A 148 19.30 0.41 2.29
CA THR A 148 18.92 -0.99 2.11
C THR A 148 20.15 -1.89 1.90
N ASP A 149 20.09 -3.11 2.45
CA ASP A 149 21.12 -4.13 2.25
C ASP A 149 21.29 -4.48 0.76
N ALA A 150 22.55 -4.63 0.34
CA ALA A 150 22.87 -5.05 -1.01
C ALA A 150 22.33 -6.46 -1.31
N PHE A 151 22.08 -6.73 -2.60
CA PHE A 151 21.63 -8.04 -3.05
C PHE A 151 22.60 -9.17 -2.62
N ASP A 152 22.07 -10.18 -1.92
CA ASP A 152 22.82 -11.35 -1.47
C ASP A 152 22.41 -12.62 -2.24
N PRO A 153 23.19 -13.03 -3.26
CA PRO A 153 22.89 -14.25 -4.02
C PRO A 153 23.02 -15.52 -3.19
N ALA A 154 23.81 -15.53 -2.10
CA ALA A 154 23.97 -16.70 -1.25
C ALA A 154 22.72 -16.95 -0.41
N ARG A 155 22.11 -15.90 0.15
CA ARG A 155 20.79 -16.01 0.79
C ARG A 155 19.75 -16.55 -0.19
N CYS A 156 19.71 -16.00 -1.39
CA CYS A 156 18.75 -16.38 -2.42
C CYS A 156 18.89 -17.82 -2.93
N ALA A 157 20.08 -18.41 -2.85
CA ALA A 157 20.29 -19.82 -3.17
C ALA A 157 19.69 -20.79 -2.13
N THR A 158 19.26 -20.29 -0.96
CA THR A 158 18.81 -21.13 0.17
C THR A 158 17.32 -21.03 0.47
N ILE A 159 16.58 -20.19 -0.25
CA ILE A 159 15.15 -19.96 -0.01
C ILE A 159 14.33 -20.29 -1.26
N ASP A 160 13.13 -20.82 -1.05
CA ASP A 160 12.13 -20.97 -2.11
C ASP A 160 11.33 -19.66 -2.21
N VAL A 161 11.39 -19.00 -3.37
CA VAL A 161 10.66 -17.76 -3.63
C VAL A 161 9.44 -17.99 -4.51
N LEU A 162 8.32 -17.35 -4.13
CA LEU A 162 7.17 -17.21 -4.98
C LEU A 162 7.35 -15.98 -5.86
N ASN A 163 7.57 -16.21 -7.16
CA ASN A 163 7.67 -15.13 -8.13
C ASN A 163 6.31 -14.42 -8.28
N THR A 164 6.29 -13.12 -8.01
CA THR A 164 5.15 -12.23 -8.20
C THR A 164 5.52 -11.16 -9.23
N ARG A 165 4.60 -10.77 -10.13
CA ARG A 165 4.85 -9.65 -11.05
C ARG A 165 4.58 -8.29 -10.41
N GLN A 166 4.23 -8.27 -9.13
CA GLN A 166 4.05 -7.06 -8.34
C GLN A 166 5.22 -6.10 -8.53
N SER A 167 4.90 -4.82 -8.72
CA SER A 167 5.87 -3.79 -9.07
C SER A 167 5.56 -2.47 -8.37
N LEU A 168 6.59 -1.67 -8.08
CA LEU A 168 6.40 -0.25 -7.80
C LEU A 168 6.32 0.52 -9.10
N GLN A 169 5.30 1.38 -9.19
CA GLN A 169 5.24 2.44 -10.19
C GLN A 169 5.86 3.70 -9.63
N LEU A 170 7.03 4.07 -10.15
CA LEU A 170 7.72 5.32 -9.88
C LEU A 170 7.22 6.36 -10.88
N THR A 171 6.68 7.47 -10.41
CA THR A 171 6.23 8.59 -11.27
C THR A 171 7.07 9.80 -10.98
N TYR A 172 7.66 10.38 -12.03
CA TYR A 172 8.55 11.52 -11.92
C TYR A 172 7.85 12.82 -12.29
N ALA A 173 8.45 13.93 -11.88
CA ALA A 173 7.81 15.23 -11.96
C ALA A 173 7.69 15.81 -13.38
N ASP A 174 8.30 15.18 -14.39
CA ASP A 174 8.12 15.45 -15.82
C ASP A 174 7.03 14.57 -16.46
N GLY A 175 6.41 13.67 -15.68
CA GLY A 175 5.36 12.75 -16.09
C GLY A 175 5.85 11.38 -16.58
N HIS A 176 7.15 11.12 -16.64
CA HIS A 176 7.63 9.77 -16.96
C HIS A 176 7.35 8.80 -15.82
N THR A 177 7.13 7.53 -16.16
CA THR A 177 6.88 6.46 -15.20
C THR A 177 7.80 5.29 -15.44
N GLU A 178 8.23 4.64 -14.36
CA GLU A 178 9.00 3.40 -14.39
C GLU A 178 8.30 2.34 -13.53
N LEU A 179 8.29 1.09 -14.00
CA LEU A 179 7.77 -0.06 -13.25
C LEU A 179 8.95 -0.93 -12.85
N VAL A 180 9.10 -1.15 -11.54
CA VAL A 180 10.22 -1.91 -10.97
C VAL A 180 9.64 -3.08 -10.16
N PRO A 181 10.04 -4.33 -10.44
CA PRO A 181 9.50 -5.48 -9.73
C PRO A 181 9.95 -5.49 -8.26
N THR A 182 9.06 -5.93 -7.37
CA THR A 182 9.34 -6.07 -5.93
C THR A 182 9.45 -7.54 -5.50
N ALA A 183 9.77 -8.43 -6.45
CA ALA A 183 9.87 -9.85 -6.18
C ALA A 183 11.11 -10.17 -5.34
N ALA A 184 10.95 -11.03 -4.33
CA ALA A 184 12.07 -11.54 -3.53
C ALA A 184 13.08 -12.29 -4.40
N CYS A 185 14.36 -12.10 -4.10
CA CYS A 185 15.48 -12.66 -4.84
C CYS A 185 15.51 -12.29 -6.33
N SER A 186 14.95 -11.11 -6.65
CA SER A 186 15.10 -10.48 -7.95
C SER A 186 16.11 -9.34 -7.82
N PRO A 187 17.33 -9.47 -8.38
CA PRO A 187 18.29 -8.37 -8.33
C PRO A 187 17.78 -7.21 -9.18
N ILE A 188 17.73 -6.03 -8.56
CA ILE A 188 17.38 -4.78 -9.22
C ILE A 188 18.43 -3.72 -8.88
N THR A 189 18.66 -2.79 -9.80
CA THR A 189 19.59 -1.68 -9.60
C THR A 189 18.81 -0.38 -9.45
N VAL A 190 18.89 0.29 -8.30
CA VAL A 190 18.23 1.58 -8.07
C VAL A 190 19.28 2.63 -7.72
N ALA A 191 19.36 3.71 -8.50
CA ALA A 191 20.35 4.77 -8.33
C ALA A 191 21.79 4.24 -8.21
N GLY A 192 22.12 3.21 -9.00
CA GLY A 192 23.43 2.55 -8.99
C GLY A 192 23.67 1.53 -7.85
N HIS A 193 22.68 1.26 -7.01
CA HIS A 193 22.75 0.30 -5.91
C HIS A 193 21.98 -0.97 -6.27
N GLU A 194 22.67 -2.12 -6.28
CA GLU A 194 22.04 -3.42 -6.53
C GLU A 194 21.44 -3.97 -5.22
N ILE A 195 20.12 -4.11 -5.19
CA ILE A 195 19.33 -4.55 -4.03
C ILE A 195 18.41 -5.70 -4.42
N ASP A 196 17.84 -6.38 -3.43
CA ASP A 196 16.73 -7.32 -3.63
C ASP A 196 15.42 -6.54 -3.85
N GLY A 197 14.65 -6.91 -4.86
CA GLY A 197 13.33 -6.34 -5.13
C GLY A 197 12.38 -6.34 -3.91
N GLN A 198 12.47 -7.34 -3.02
CA GLN A 198 11.65 -7.33 -1.79
C GLN A 198 11.93 -6.09 -0.92
N PHE A 199 13.20 -5.69 -0.81
CA PHE A 199 13.60 -4.59 0.07
C PHE A 199 13.18 -3.23 -0.50
N LEU A 200 13.10 -3.10 -1.83
CA LEU A 200 12.47 -1.94 -2.45
C LEU A 200 10.99 -1.81 -2.05
N GLY A 201 10.26 -2.93 -2.04
CA GLY A 201 8.88 -2.98 -1.57
C GLY A 201 8.75 -2.61 -0.08
N GLU A 202 9.66 -3.12 0.76
CA GLU A 202 9.70 -2.80 2.19
C GLU A 202 10.00 -1.32 2.46
N ALA A 203 10.97 -0.74 1.75
CA ALA A 203 11.30 0.69 1.83
C ALA A 203 10.09 1.57 1.47
N TYR A 204 9.35 1.20 0.41
CA TYR A 204 8.11 1.88 0.04
C TYR A 204 7.06 1.81 1.14
N LEU A 205 6.80 0.61 1.67
CA LEU A 205 5.77 0.42 2.70
C LEU A 205 6.12 1.20 3.97
N ALA A 206 7.40 1.23 4.37
CA ALA A 206 7.86 1.99 5.52
C ALA A 206 7.70 3.51 5.33
N ALA A 207 8.00 4.04 4.14
CA ALA A 207 7.77 5.46 3.84
C ALA A 207 6.26 5.79 3.78
N LEU A 208 5.44 4.91 3.18
CA LEU A 208 3.99 5.08 3.12
C LEU A 208 3.36 5.08 4.52
N ASP A 209 3.87 4.23 5.41
CA ASP A 209 3.49 4.17 6.80
C ASP A 209 3.76 5.48 7.55
N HIS A 210 4.93 6.07 7.34
CA HIS A 210 5.25 7.38 7.91
C HIS A 210 4.35 8.49 7.34
N GLN A 211 4.06 8.49 6.03
CA GLN A 211 3.09 9.42 5.44
C GLN A 211 1.69 9.25 6.07
N ARG A 212 1.22 8.01 6.26
CA ARG A 212 -0.06 7.72 6.93
C ARG A 212 -0.09 8.16 8.39
N SER A 213 1.04 8.12 9.09
CA SER A 213 1.15 8.59 10.48
C SER A 213 1.07 10.12 10.60
N SER A 214 1.43 10.84 9.55
CA SER A 214 1.51 12.31 9.52
C SER A 214 0.32 12.98 8.81
N ALA A 215 -0.43 12.23 7.99
CA ALA A 215 -1.58 12.73 7.25
C ALA A 215 -2.92 12.10 7.70
N ASP A 216 -3.91 12.96 7.93
CA ASP A 216 -5.29 12.53 8.18
C ASP A 216 -5.89 11.96 6.88
N TYR A 217 -6.24 10.69 6.87
CA TYR A 217 -6.92 10.05 5.75
C TYR A 217 -7.84 8.93 6.21
N VAL A 218 -9.02 8.85 5.61
CA VAL A 218 -9.97 7.75 5.81
C VAL A 218 -10.42 7.32 4.43
N PHE A 219 -10.34 6.03 4.16
CA PHE A 219 -10.81 5.49 2.90
C PHE A 219 -12.35 5.49 2.90
N HIS A 220 -12.95 6.13 1.89
CA HIS A 220 -14.40 6.26 1.77
C HIS A 220 -15.04 5.26 0.80
N GLY A 221 -14.26 4.33 0.23
CA GLY A 221 -14.76 3.28 -0.65
C GLY A 221 -15.18 2.01 0.07
N THR A 222 -15.71 1.05 -0.69
CA THR A 222 -15.92 -0.32 -0.21
C THR A 222 -14.77 -1.22 -0.66
N VAL A 223 -14.13 -1.89 0.28
CA VAL A 223 -13.09 -2.88 0.00
C VAL A 223 -13.74 -4.25 -0.24
N PRO A 224 -13.58 -4.87 -1.42
CA PRO A 224 -14.10 -6.21 -1.64
C PRO A 224 -13.29 -7.23 -0.85
N LEU A 225 -13.94 -7.93 0.09
CA LEU A 225 -13.34 -9.02 0.85
C LEU A 225 -13.61 -10.37 0.16
N THR A 226 -12.56 -11.07 -0.26
CA THR A 226 -12.64 -12.40 -0.89
C THR A 226 -11.74 -13.40 -0.17
N CYS A 227 -11.99 -14.70 -0.40
CA CYS A 227 -11.14 -15.79 0.08
C CYS A 227 -10.04 -16.17 -0.91
N ASP A 228 -9.79 -15.31 -1.89
CA ASP A 228 -8.57 -15.43 -2.67
C ASP A 228 -7.44 -14.89 -1.80
N LEU A 229 -6.33 -15.62 -1.76
CA LEU A 229 -5.19 -15.20 -0.97
C LEU A 229 -4.67 -13.88 -1.56
N GLN A 230 -4.96 -12.77 -0.88
CA GLN A 230 -4.43 -11.48 -1.25
C GLN A 230 -2.92 -11.53 -0.98
N THR A 231 -2.13 -11.55 -2.04
CA THR A 231 -0.66 -11.55 -1.96
C THR A 231 -0.09 -10.15 -1.91
N THR A 232 -0.94 -9.12 -1.99
CA THR A 232 -0.48 -7.73 -2.01
C THR A 232 -0.08 -7.34 -0.59
N PRO A 233 1.18 -6.95 -0.38
CA PRO A 233 1.64 -6.34 0.87
C PRO A 233 0.79 -5.15 1.24
N THR A 234 0.45 -5.03 2.51
CA THR A 234 -0.34 -3.93 3.04
C THR A 234 0.44 -3.18 4.13
N PRO A 235 0.36 -1.83 4.14
CA PRO A 235 0.84 -0.99 5.24
C PRO A 235 -0.07 -0.97 6.47
N ALA A 236 -1.06 -1.87 6.56
CA ALA A 236 -1.94 -1.97 7.73
C ALA A 236 -1.16 -2.30 9.01
N ARG A 237 -1.43 -1.56 10.08
CA ARG A 237 -0.82 -1.74 11.40
C ARG A 237 -1.85 -2.02 12.50
N PRO A 238 -1.76 -3.17 13.19
CA PRO A 238 -2.37 -3.35 14.50
C PRO A 238 -1.98 -2.21 15.45
N GLY A 239 -2.89 -1.81 16.33
CA GLY A 239 -2.72 -0.74 17.30
C GLY A 239 -2.87 0.69 16.75
N ARG A 240 -2.91 0.86 15.43
CA ARG A 240 -3.09 2.17 14.77
C ARG A 240 -4.35 2.23 13.92
N ASP A 241 -4.49 1.30 12.98
CA ASP A 241 -5.59 1.31 12.02
C ASP A 241 -6.83 0.63 12.63
N VAL A 242 -8.02 0.89 12.11
CA VAL A 242 -9.27 0.33 12.65
C VAL A 242 -9.83 -0.71 11.70
N LEU A 243 -10.13 -1.91 12.20
CA LEU A 243 -10.85 -2.91 11.40
C LEU A 243 -12.33 -2.54 11.28
N VAL A 244 -12.81 -2.46 10.04
CA VAL A 244 -14.20 -2.03 9.73
C VAL A 244 -15.07 -3.15 9.21
N ALA A 245 -14.48 -4.21 8.67
CA ALA A 245 -15.19 -5.39 8.18
C ALA A 245 -14.27 -6.63 8.20
N ALA A 246 -14.86 -7.81 8.32
CA ALA A 246 -14.14 -9.07 8.20
C ALA A 246 -15.03 -10.18 7.65
N VAL A 247 -14.41 -11.12 6.93
CA VAL A 247 -15.01 -12.38 6.50
C VAL A 247 -14.18 -13.55 7.00
N SER A 248 -14.83 -14.67 7.29
CA SER A 248 -14.20 -15.96 7.53
C SER A 248 -14.15 -16.74 6.22
N CYS A 249 -13.00 -17.34 5.96
CA CYS A 249 -12.69 -18.09 4.76
C CYS A 249 -12.42 -19.55 5.10
N GLY A 250 -13.37 -20.41 4.70
CA GLY A 250 -13.26 -21.85 4.91
C GLY A 250 -12.38 -22.55 3.87
N PRO A 251 -12.07 -23.85 4.07
CA PRO A 251 -11.19 -24.64 3.20
C PRO A 251 -11.63 -24.75 1.73
N LYS A 252 -12.91 -24.45 1.44
CA LYS A 252 -13.51 -24.48 0.11
C LYS A 252 -13.61 -23.11 -0.57
N GLY A 253 -13.01 -22.07 0.01
CA GLY A 253 -13.05 -20.70 -0.53
C GLY A 253 -14.39 -19.97 -0.32
N SER A 254 -15.28 -20.51 0.52
CA SER A 254 -16.53 -19.84 0.87
C SER A 254 -16.27 -18.73 1.90
N ALA A 255 -16.60 -17.49 1.53
CA ALA A 255 -16.56 -16.33 2.42
C ALA A 255 -17.87 -16.21 3.22
N VAL A 256 -17.75 -16.06 4.54
CA VAL A 256 -18.88 -15.79 5.45
C VAL A 256 -18.57 -14.49 6.19
N ALA A 257 -19.42 -13.48 6.04
CA ALA A 257 -19.25 -12.23 6.78
C ALA A 257 -19.35 -12.48 8.29
N LEU A 258 -18.43 -11.90 9.06
CA LEU A 258 -18.54 -11.86 10.51
C LEU A 258 -19.68 -10.92 10.89
N ASP A 259 -20.41 -11.25 11.94
CA ASP A 259 -21.40 -10.34 12.49
C ASP A 259 -20.72 -9.15 13.21
N ASN A 260 -21.51 -8.11 13.51
CA ASN A 260 -20.99 -6.90 14.15
C ASN A 260 -20.34 -7.15 15.51
N GLY A 261 -20.77 -8.18 16.25
CA GLY A 261 -20.18 -8.54 17.54
C GLY A 261 -18.78 -9.14 17.35
N ALA A 262 -18.64 -10.09 16.43
CA ALA A 262 -17.35 -10.69 16.09
C ALA A 262 -16.39 -9.66 15.49
N VAL A 263 -16.86 -8.76 14.62
CA VAL A 263 -16.03 -7.66 14.10
C VAL A 263 -15.58 -6.72 15.23
N ALA A 264 -16.45 -6.38 16.17
CA ALA A 264 -16.08 -5.54 17.31
C ALA A 264 -15.01 -6.19 18.21
N THR A 265 -15.16 -7.49 18.52
CA THR A 265 -14.16 -8.25 19.28
C THR A 265 -12.82 -8.31 18.55
N LEU A 266 -12.83 -8.54 17.23
CA LEU A 266 -11.62 -8.56 16.42
C LEU A 266 -10.97 -7.17 16.35
N ALA A 267 -11.76 -6.10 16.21
CA ALA A 267 -11.29 -4.73 16.18
C ALA A 267 -10.69 -4.29 17.52
N GLU A 268 -11.25 -4.74 18.66
CA GLU A 268 -10.67 -4.51 19.99
C GLU A 268 -9.30 -5.19 20.12
N ALA A 269 -9.19 -6.47 19.73
CA ALA A 269 -7.93 -7.19 19.72
C ALA A 269 -6.90 -6.60 18.74
N TRP A 270 -7.37 -6.03 17.61
CA TRP A 270 -6.54 -5.30 16.66
C TRP A 270 -6.03 -3.98 17.22
N GLY A 271 -6.83 -3.28 18.02
CA GLY A 271 -6.47 -2.00 18.63
C GLY A 271 -5.48 -2.11 19.80
N ASP A 272 -5.33 -3.29 20.40
CA ASP A 272 -4.39 -3.57 21.50
C ASP A 272 -3.58 -4.86 21.22
N PRO A 273 -2.74 -4.87 20.17
CA PRO A 273 -1.98 -6.05 19.81
C PRO A 273 -0.92 -6.35 20.89
N GLN A 274 -0.62 -7.63 21.06
CA GLN A 274 0.40 -8.10 21.98
C GLN A 274 1.70 -8.43 21.22
N PRO A 275 2.87 -8.34 21.88
CA PRO A 275 4.12 -8.84 21.34
C PRO A 275 3.97 -10.26 20.78
N GLU A 276 4.65 -10.54 19.67
CA GLU A 276 4.66 -11.90 19.13
C GLU A 276 5.16 -12.86 20.22
N PRO A 277 4.46 -13.99 20.47
CA PRO A 277 4.96 -14.97 21.41
C PRO A 277 6.35 -15.47 20.97
N PRO A 278 7.24 -15.82 21.91
CA PRO A 278 8.54 -16.37 21.56
C PRO A 278 8.38 -17.55 20.61
N TYR A 279 9.27 -17.66 19.60
CA TYR A 279 9.24 -18.79 18.69
C TYR A 279 9.21 -20.10 19.46
N ASP A 280 8.16 -20.89 19.23
CA ASP A 280 7.96 -22.22 19.76
C ASP A 280 7.56 -23.11 18.59
N GLU A 281 8.29 -24.20 18.39
CA GLU A 281 8.04 -25.17 17.31
C GLU A 281 6.64 -25.80 17.40
N ASN A 282 5.96 -25.70 18.54
CA ASN A 282 4.57 -26.13 18.73
C ASN A 282 3.54 -25.02 18.48
N CYS A 283 3.98 -23.82 18.12
CA CYS A 283 3.15 -22.64 17.88
C CYS A 283 3.09 -22.30 16.38
N ASN A 284 2.96 -23.31 15.52
CA ASN A 284 2.89 -23.11 14.07
C ASN A 284 1.52 -22.58 13.63
N LEU A 285 1.47 -22.02 12.42
CA LEU A 285 0.21 -21.63 11.77
C LEU A 285 -0.72 -22.84 11.60
N ARG A 286 -1.97 -22.70 12.03
CA ARG A 286 -3.02 -23.71 11.82
C ARG A 286 -3.64 -23.53 10.43
N THR A 287 -3.29 -24.43 9.52
CA THR A 287 -3.83 -24.47 8.16
C THR A 287 -5.10 -25.30 8.04
N ASP A 288 -5.46 -26.04 9.09
CA ASP A 288 -6.67 -26.86 9.21
C ASP A 288 -7.93 -26.06 9.59
N LEU A 289 -7.74 -24.85 10.10
CA LEU A 289 -8.80 -23.93 10.51
C LEU A 289 -9.16 -22.93 9.40
N PRO A 290 -10.36 -22.32 9.46
CA PRO A 290 -10.65 -21.15 8.63
C PRO A 290 -9.67 -20.00 8.95
N TYR A 291 -9.48 -19.10 8.00
CA TYR A 291 -8.72 -17.87 8.20
C TYR A 291 -9.64 -16.67 8.00
N LEU A 292 -9.24 -15.50 8.48
CA LEU A 292 -10.01 -14.27 8.31
C LEU A 292 -9.37 -13.40 7.23
N VAL A 293 -10.22 -12.64 6.56
CA VAL A 293 -9.81 -11.54 5.67
C VAL A 293 -10.54 -10.29 6.15
N ALA A 294 -9.79 -9.29 6.58
CA ALA A 294 -10.32 -8.08 7.22
C ALA A 294 -9.94 -6.82 6.45
N ALA A 295 -10.84 -5.83 6.45
CA ALA A 295 -10.60 -4.50 5.89
C ALA A 295 -10.30 -3.49 7.00
N THR A 296 -9.36 -2.58 6.75
CA THR A 296 -9.13 -1.40 7.60
C THR A 296 -9.96 -0.19 7.14
N ASP A 297 -10.07 0.81 8.00
CA ASP A 297 -10.60 2.15 7.70
C ASP A 297 -9.76 2.92 6.68
N ARG A 298 -8.56 2.44 6.37
CA ARG A 298 -7.65 2.94 5.34
C ARG A 298 -7.77 2.19 4.01
N GLY A 299 -8.69 1.22 3.92
CA GLY A 299 -8.95 0.47 2.69
C GLY A 299 -8.04 -0.74 2.46
N ASP A 300 -7.17 -1.05 3.43
CA ASP A 300 -6.28 -2.20 3.36
C ASP A 300 -7.01 -3.51 3.55
N VAL A 301 -6.48 -4.58 2.97
CA VAL A 301 -6.95 -5.95 3.22
C VAL A 301 -5.86 -6.74 3.92
N VAL A 302 -6.18 -7.32 5.08
CA VAL A 302 -5.26 -8.12 5.89
C VAL A 302 -5.79 -9.54 6.00
N VAL A 303 -4.92 -10.54 5.79
CA VAL A 303 -5.22 -11.94 6.08
C VAL A 303 -4.80 -12.24 7.52
N ILE A 304 -5.68 -12.84 8.32
CA ILE A 304 -5.41 -13.17 9.73
C ILE A 304 -5.61 -14.68 9.94
N ARG A 305 -4.64 -15.36 10.55
CA ARG A 305 -4.65 -16.82 10.77
C ARG A 305 -4.45 -17.15 12.24
N GLN A 306 -5.04 -18.26 12.68
CA GLN A 306 -4.77 -18.78 14.03
C GLN A 306 -3.46 -19.57 14.06
N GLN A 307 -2.64 -19.35 15.10
CA GLN A 307 -1.52 -20.21 15.45
C GLN A 307 -1.94 -21.30 16.45
N GLN A 308 -1.12 -22.34 16.59
CA GLN A 308 -1.35 -23.47 17.51
C GLN A 308 -1.36 -23.08 18.99
N CYS A 309 -0.80 -21.92 19.35
CA CYS A 309 -0.90 -21.31 20.68
C CYS A 309 -2.18 -20.50 20.91
N ASP A 310 -3.18 -20.61 20.03
CA ASP A 310 -4.46 -19.94 20.16
C ASP A 310 -4.33 -18.41 20.22
N VAL A 311 -3.48 -17.86 19.35
CA VAL A 311 -3.46 -16.42 19.02
C VAL A 311 -3.77 -16.24 17.53
N LEU A 312 -4.42 -15.13 17.20
CA LEU A 312 -4.58 -14.70 15.81
C LEU A 312 -3.38 -13.86 15.37
N MET A 313 -2.85 -14.17 14.20
CA MET A 313 -1.69 -13.51 13.61
C MET A 313 -2.04 -12.95 12.23
N PRO A 314 -1.92 -11.63 12.02
CA PRO A 314 -2.01 -11.04 10.71
C PRO A 314 -0.79 -11.43 9.88
N LEU A 315 -1.02 -11.81 8.64
CA LEU A 315 0.02 -12.00 7.63
C LEU A 315 0.36 -10.62 7.06
N LEU A 316 1.27 -9.94 7.74
CA LEU A 316 1.83 -8.68 7.28
C LEU A 316 3.06 -8.99 6.43
N ALA A 317 3.14 -8.40 5.25
CA ALA A 317 4.20 -8.69 4.28
C ALA A 317 5.47 -7.84 4.50
N TRP A 318 5.65 -7.27 5.69
CA TRP A 318 6.76 -6.39 6.04
C TRP A 318 7.42 -6.78 7.37
N GLY A 319 8.76 -6.77 7.41
CA GLY A 319 9.55 -7.02 8.62
C GLY A 319 9.73 -5.79 9.53
N ALA A 320 9.09 -4.66 9.20
CA ALA A 320 9.30 -3.39 9.90
C ALA A 320 8.39 -3.17 11.12
N VAL A 321 7.41 -4.05 11.38
CA VAL A 321 6.77 -4.11 12.69
C VAL A 321 7.69 -4.91 13.59
N GLY A 322 8.48 -4.23 14.41
CA GLY A 322 9.36 -4.90 15.36
C GLY A 322 8.52 -5.83 16.24
N GLY A 323 9.04 -7.00 16.63
CA GLY A 323 8.30 -7.95 17.48
C GLY A 323 7.80 -7.35 18.81
N GLU A 324 8.39 -6.23 19.24
CA GLU A 324 7.98 -5.44 20.40
C GLU A 324 6.75 -4.54 20.16
N GLU A 325 6.46 -4.16 18.91
CA GLU A 325 5.31 -3.32 18.55
C GLU A 325 3.98 -4.09 18.57
N GLY A 326 4.06 -5.42 18.66
CA GLY A 326 2.92 -6.31 18.81
C GLY A 326 2.17 -6.58 17.51
N ILE A 327 2.09 -7.87 17.17
CA ILE A 327 1.30 -8.35 16.03
C ILE A 327 0.33 -9.47 16.42
N ALA A 328 0.45 -10.03 17.61
CA ALA A 328 -0.44 -11.08 18.09
C ALA A 328 -1.75 -10.47 18.59
N LEU A 329 -2.87 -10.86 18.00
CA LEU A 329 -4.18 -10.38 18.42
C LEU A 329 -4.67 -11.30 19.56
N PRO A 330 -4.95 -10.78 20.77
CA PRO A 330 -5.31 -11.57 21.95
C PRO A 330 -6.76 -12.09 21.89
N THR A 331 -7.08 -12.83 20.84
CA THR A 331 -8.38 -13.44 20.59
C THR A 331 -8.21 -14.74 19.77
N THR A 332 -9.29 -15.49 19.59
CA THR A 332 -9.29 -16.78 18.88
C THR A 332 -10.45 -16.87 17.90
N LEU A 333 -10.38 -17.81 16.95
CA LEU A 333 -11.53 -18.09 16.09
C LEU A 333 -12.75 -18.55 16.90
N GLU A 334 -12.55 -19.32 17.99
CA GLU A 334 -13.63 -19.75 18.89
C GLU A 334 -14.30 -18.54 19.58
N ALA A 335 -13.52 -17.57 20.06
CA ALA A 335 -14.04 -16.34 20.67
C ALA A 335 -14.84 -15.48 19.68
N LEU A 336 -14.56 -15.60 18.38
CA LEU A 336 -15.31 -14.99 17.29
C LEU A 336 -16.52 -15.84 16.83
N GLY A 337 -16.77 -16.99 17.46
CA GLY A 337 -17.87 -17.90 17.11
C GLY A 337 -17.59 -18.79 15.88
N LEU A 338 -16.32 -19.04 15.55
CA LEU A 338 -15.86 -19.72 14.34
C LEU A 338 -15.12 -21.06 14.61
N GLY A 339 -15.35 -21.67 15.78
CA GLY A 339 -14.73 -22.94 16.22
C GLY A 339 -15.55 -24.19 15.93
#